data_AF-D8RG82-F1
#
_entry.id   AF-D8RG82-F1
#
_cell.length_a   1.000
_cell.length_b   1.000
_cell.length_c   1.000
_cell.angle_alpha   90.00
_cell.angle_beta   90.00
_cell.angle_gamma   90.00
#
_symmetry.space_group_name_H-M   'P 1'
#
loop_
_entity.id
_entity.type
_entity.pdbx_description
1 polymer ?
#
loop_
_entity_poly.entity_id
_entity_poly.type
_entity_poly.pdbx_seq_one_letter_code
_entity_poly.pdbx_strand_id
1 'polypeptide(L)'
;YVAKRPCVDDFLQLIVANFEVVLWTASPQPYAEAALGLLDPEGQIFAHRLYRQHCVGGVKDLSRLGRDLSMVVVVDDQISNF
;
A
#
# COMPACT_ATOMS: atom_id res chain seq x y z
N TYR A 1 4.42 -16.23 -9.83
CA TYR A 1 4.80 -16.69 -8.48
C TYR A 1 4.85 -15.47 -7.57
N VAL A 2 4.19 -15.52 -6.41
CA VAL A 2 4.13 -14.44 -5.42
C VAL A 2 4.58 -15.03 -4.09
N ALA A 3 5.45 -14.33 -3.37
CA ALA A 3 5.93 -14.74 -2.06
C ALA A 3 5.70 -13.62 -1.05
N LYS A 4 5.32 -14.00 0.17
CA LYS A 4 5.22 -13.08 1.30
C LYS A 4 6.62 -12.83 1.85
N ARG A 5 6.93 -11.56 2.13
CA ARG A 5 8.16 -11.21 2.85
C ARG A 5 8.09 -11.83 4.25
N PRO A 6 9.18 -12.39 4.80
CA PRO A 6 9.17 -12.91 6.16
C PRO A 6 8.64 -11.87 7.16
N CYS A 7 7.84 -12.32 8.13
CA CYS A 7 7.23 -11.50 9.18
C CYS A 7 6.23 -10.42 8.69
N VAL A 8 5.80 -10.44 7.43
CA VAL A 8 4.87 -9.42 6.90
C VAL A 8 3.54 -9.40 7.64
N ASP A 9 3.04 -10.55 8.08
CA ASP A 9 1.76 -10.65 8.81
C ASP A 9 1.82 -9.95 10.16
N ASP A 10 2.82 -10.28 10.97
CA ASP A 10 3.03 -9.67 12.29
C ASP A 10 3.26 -8.16 12.16
N PHE A 11 4.03 -7.74 11.14
CA PHE A 11 4.25 -6.33 10.84
C PHE A 11 2.94 -5.62 10.51
N LEU A 12 2.12 -6.17 9.62
CA LEU A 12 0.83 -5.59 9.22
C LEU A 12 -0.15 -5.50 10.40
N GLN A 13 -0.22 -6.54 11.24
CA GLN A 13 -1.03 -6.55 12.46
C GLN A 13 -0.58 -5.48 13.47
N LEU A 14 0.72 -5.25 13.60
CA LEU A 14 1.24 -4.20 14.49
C LEU A 14 0.91 -2.80 13.97
N ILE A 15 1.07 -2.55 12.66
CA ILE A 15 0.85 -1.21 12.12
C ILE A 15 -0.64 -0.86 12.01
N VAL A 16 -1.54 -1.82 11.73
CA VAL A 16 -2.97 -1.53 11.60
C VAL A 16 -3.60 -1.08 12.92
N ALA A 17 -3.01 -1.47 14.06
CA ALA A 17 -3.45 -1.02 15.38
C ALA A 17 -3.06 0.45 15.68
N ASN A 18 -2.10 1.02 14.95
CA ASN A 18 -1.49 2.33 15.26
C ASN A 18 -1.60 3.35 14.13
N PHE A 19 -1.86 2.92 12.90
CA PHE A 19 -1.84 3.75 11.70
C PHE A 19 -3.05 3.48 10.81
N GLU A 20 -3.47 4.51 10.08
CA GLU A 20 -4.26 4.31 8.86
C GLU A 20 -3.36 3.70 7.78
N VAL A 21 -3.49 2.40 7.54
CA VAL A 21 -2.63 1.70 6.57
C VAL A 21 -3.22 1.81 5.17
N VAL A 22 -2.46 2.44 4.25
CA VAL A 22 -2.83 2.60 2.85
C VAL A 22 -1.91 1.75 1.97
N LEU A 23 -2.48 0.87 1.15
CA LEU A 23 -1.74 0.23 0.07
C LEU A 23 -1.66 1.21 -1.11
N TRP A 24 -0.46 1.57 -1.54
CA TRP A 24 -0.28 2.32 -2.80
C TRP A 24 0.74 1.62 -3.71
N THR A 25 0.26 0.98 -4.76
CA THR A 25 1.08 0.19 -5.69
C THR A 25 1.03 0.72 -7.12
N ALA A 26 2.17 0.67 -7.82
CA ALA A 26 2.26 0.96 -9.25
C ALA A 26 1.76 -0.21 -10.13
N SER A 27 1.30 -1.30 -9.52
CA SER A 27 0.69 -2.43 -10.23
C SER A 27 -0.74 -2.12 -10.69
N PRO A 28 -1.19 -2.72 -11.81
CA PRO A 28 -2.60 -2.70 -12.19
C PRO A 28 -3.44 -3.39 -11.11
N GLN A 29 -4.63 -2.85 -10.86
CA GLN A 29 -5.52 -3.36 -9.81
C GLN A 29 -5.78 -4.87 -9.87
N PRO A 30 -6.12 -5.49 -11.03
CA PRO A 30 -6.40 -6.93 -11.06
C PRO A 30 -5.24 -7.81 -10.58
N TYR A 31 -4.00 -7.40 -10.87
CA TYR A 31 -2.81 -8.11 -10.44
C TYR A 31 -2.57 -7.95 -8.93
N ALA A 32 -2.75 -6.73 -8.41
CA ALA A 32 -2.57 -6.45 -7.00
C ALA A 32 -3.64 -7.16 -6.14
N GLU A 33 -4.91 -7.14 -6.55
CA GLU A 33 -5.99 -7.80 -5.83
C GLU A 33 -5.78 -9.32 -5.71
N ALA A 34 -5.19 -9.95 -6.73
CA ALA A 34 -4.85 -11.38 -6.66
C ALA A 34 -3.82 -11.70 -5.56
N ALA A 35 -2.82 -10.82 -5.38
CA ALA A 35 -1.86 -10.95 -4.29
C ALA A 35 -2.48 -10.61 -2.92
N LEU A 36 -3.35 -9.59 -2.87
CA LEU A 36 -4.05 -9.19 -1.66
C LEU A 36 -5.03 -10.25 -1.17
N GLY A 37 -5.67 -11.00 -2.06
CA GLY A 37 -6.51 -12.12 -1.65
C GLY A 37 -5.77 -13.20 -0.85
N LEU A 38 -4.43 -13.26 -0.96
CA LEU A 38 -3.57 -14.15 -0.17
C LEU A 38 -3.01 -13.47 1.08
N LEU A 39 -2.86 -12.14 1.06
CA LEU A 39 -2.24 -11.36 2.15
C LEU A 39 -3.26 -10.84 3.17
N ASP A 40 -4.40 -10.38 2.70
CA ASP A 40 -5.49 -9.73 3.44
C ASP A 40 -6.84 -10.29 2.97
N PRO A 41 -7.12 -11.59 3.20
CA PRO A 41 -8.34 -12.24 2.70
C PRO A 41 -9.63 -11.67 3.30
N GLU A 42 -9.56 -11.12 4.51
CA GLU A 42 -10.70 -10.53 5.23
C GLU A 42 -10.88 -9.03 4.94
N GLY A 43 -9.92 -8.41 4.23
CA GLY A 43 -9.98 -7.00 3.86
C GLY A 43 -9.88 -6.02 5.04
N GLN A 44 -9.23 -6.43 6.14
CA GLN A 44 -9.18 -5.65 7.39
C GLN A 44 -7.86 -4.88 7.56
N ILE A 45 -6.82 -5.20 6.78
CA ILE A 45 -5.49 -4.60 6.95
C ILE A 45 -5.43 -3.20 6.33
N PHE A 46 -5.94 -3.02 5.11
CA PHE A 46 -5.77 -1.79 4.34
C PHE A 46 -7.06 -0.95 4.34
N ALA A 47 -7.02 0.22 4.96
CA ALA A 47 -8.14 1.18 4.97
C ALA A 47 -8.45 1.71 3.55
N HIS A 48 -7.40 1.92 2.76
CA HIS A 48 -7.50 2.35 1.37
C HIS A 48 -6.50 1.60 0.48
N ARG A 49 -6.89 1.39 -0.78
CA ARG A 49 -6.08 0.72 -1.80
C ARG A 49 -6.00 1.60 -3.05
N LEU A 50 -4.79 2.05 -3.36
CA LEU A 50 -4.44 2.89 -4.49
C LEU A 50 -3.55 2.11 -5.46
N TYR A 51 -4.02 1.99 -6.69
CA TYR A 51 -3.35 1.28 -7.78
C TYR A 51 -2.76 2.23 -8.83
N ARG A 52 -2.16 1.67 -9.88
CA ARG A 52 -1.56 2.41 -11.00
C ARG A 52 -2.40 3.57 -11.53
N GLN A 53 -3.72 3.42 -11.64
CA GLN A 53 -4.60 4.48 -12.16
C GLN A 53 -4.64 5.75 -11.29
N HIS A 54 -4.16 5.68 -10.05
CA HIS A 54 -4.06 6.82 -9.13
C HIS A 54 -2.68 7.50 -9.19
N CYS A 55 -1.70 6.91 -9.88
CA CYS A 55 -0.40 7.54 -10.12
C CYS A 55 -0.51 8.58 -11.25
N VAL A 56 0.27 9.66 -11.16
CA VAL A 56 0.36 10.71 -12.18
C VAL A 56 1.71 10.59 -12.88
N GLY A 57 1.70 10.31 -14.19
CA GLY A 57 2.97 10.13 -14.95
C GLY A 57 3.84 8.98 -14.43
N GLY A 58 3.26 8.01 -13.72
CA GLY A 58 3.98 6.90 -13.08
C GLY A 58 4.35 7.14 -11.61
N VAL A 59 4.13 8.34 -11.08
CA VAL A 59 4.53 8.76 -9.75
C VAL A 59 3.35 8.75 -8.77
N LYS A 60 3.60 8.38 -7.51
CA LYS A 60 2.69 8.43 -6.36
C LYS A 60 2.73 9.83 -5.73
N ASP A 61 2.03 10.76 -6.36
CA ASP A 61 1.96 12.16 -5.92
C ASP A 61 1.27 12.28 -4.54
N LEU A 62 2.08 12.38 -3.48
CA LEU A 62 1.60 12.44 -2.10
C LEU A 62 0.69 13.63 -1.82
N SER A 63 0.80 14.72 -2.57
CA SER A 63 -0.07 15.89 -2.41
C SER A 63 -1.55 15.56 -2.65
N ARG A 64 -1.82 14.47 -3.38
CA ARG A 64 -3.17 13.99 -3.71
C ARG A 64 -3.73 12.99 -2.69
N LEU A 65 -2.98 12.65 -1.65
CA LEU A 65 -3.42 11.70 -0.61
C LEU A 65 -4.55 12.27 0.26
N GLY A 66 -4.70 13.60 0.32
CA GLY A 66 -5.72 14.25 1.16
C GLY A 66 -5.48 14.01 2.66
N ARG A 67 -4.20 13.93 3.05
CA ARG A 67 -3.74 13.81 4.45
C ARG A 67 -2.67 14.86 4.71
N ASP A 68 -2.52 15.24 5.97
CA ASP A 68 -1.43 16.12 6.38
C ASP A 68 -0.09 15.37 6.24
N LEU A 69 0.78 15.83 5.33
CA LEU A 69 2.04 15.17 5.02
C LEU A 69 3.02 15.16 6.20
N SER A 70 2.87 16.04 7.20
CA SER A 70 3.69 15.94 8.43
C SER A 70 3.35 14.71 9.27
N MET A 71 2.22 14.07 8.99
CA MET A 71 1.71 12.87 9.68
C MET A 71 1.76 11.62 8.79
N VAL A 72 2.40 11.70 7.61
CA VAL A 72 2.48 10.59 6.65
C VAL A 72 3.89 9.99 6.66
N VAL A 73 3.95 8.68 6.82
CA VAL A 73 5.17 7.88 6.60
C VAL A 73 4.96 7.01 5.38
N VAL A 74 5.96 6.96 4.51
CA VAL A 74 5.92 6.19 3.27
C VAL A 74 6.98 5.10 3.31
N VAL A 75 6.59 3.88 2.90
CA VAL A 75 7.48 2.73 2.80
C VAL A 75 7.39 2.18 1.38
N ASP A 76 8.50 2.27 0.66
CA ASP A 76 8.64 1.81 -0.72
C ASP A 76 10.10 1.45 -0.98
N ASP A 77 10.34 0.55 -1.93
CA ASP A 77 11.70 0.13 -2.30
C ASP A 77 12.39 1.08 -3.29
N GLN A 78 11.64 1.99 -3.94
CA GLN A 78 12.17 2.86 -5.00
C GLN A 78 11.81 4.32 -4.79
N ILE A 79 12.82 5.19 -4.71
CA ILE A 79 12.63 6.64 -4.56
C ILE A 79 11.93 7.27 -5.77
N SER A 80 12.12 6.72 -6.97
CA SER A 80 11.50 7.20 -8.22
C SER A 80 9.98 7.02 -8.28
N ASN A 81 9.40 6.33 -7.30
CA ASN A 81 7.94 6.18 -7.20
C ASN A 81 7.26 7.43 -6.63
N PHE A 82 7.98 8.46 -6.15
CA PHE A 82 7.44 9.68 -5.52
C PHE A 82 7.91 10.95 -6.20
#